data_AF-A0A060BW35-F1
#
_entry.id   AF-A0A060BW35-F1
#
_cell.length_a   1.000
_cell.length_b   1.000
_cell.length_c   1.000
_cell.angle_alpha   90.00
_cell.angle_beta   90.00
_cell.angle_gamma   90.00
#
_symmetry.space_group_name_H-M   'P 1'
#
loop_
_entity.id
_entity.type
_entity.pdbx_description
1 polymer ?
#
loop_
_entity_poly.entity_id
_entity_poly.type
_entity_poly.pdbx_seq_one_letter_code
_entity_poly.pdbx_strand_id
1 'polypeptide(L)'
;RPVVFGLAGPAILVDQPTRSLHTLKDDGVEFVLTDLSQEEHDQYYLHYANSVLWPVFHYRLDIASFDSDAFQTYVSVNQRIANMVADRLREGDSVWVHDYHFLLMGDSLRRAGWDGPIGFFLHIPFPPPEMFRALPDHLWIARAMCKYSVIGFQSEQDRSNFT
;
A
#
# COMPACT_ATOMS: atom_id res chain seq x y z
N ARG A 1 20.51 1.06 9.79
CA ARG A 1 19.68 0.89 11.00
C ARG A 1 18.24 0.72 10.52
N PRO A 2 17.44 -0.17 11.10
CA PRO A 2 16.09 -0.41 10.62
C PRO A 2 15.22 0.84 10.78
N VAL A 3 14.42 1.13 9.75
CA VAL A 3 13.45 2.22 9.73
C VAL A 3 12.08 1.61 9.46
N VAL A 4 11.08 1.95 10.27
CA VAL A 4 9.68 1.61 10.05
C VAL A 4 8.97 2.87 9.57
N PHE A 5 8.48 2.85 8.33
CA PHE A 5 7.69 3.94 7.78
C PHE A 5 6.20 3.58 7.85
N GLY A 6 5.35 4.51 8.29
CA GLY A 6 3.93 4.23 8.45
C GLY A 6 3.05 5.45 8.44
N LEU A 7 1.74 5.23 8.55
CA LEU A 7 0.75 6.27 8.72
C LEU A 7 0.65 6.63 10.21
N ALA A 8 0.63 7.92 10.52
CA ALA A 8 0.19 8.41 11.80
C ALA A 8 -1.30 8.04 11.94
N GLY A 9 -1.66 7.36 13.04
CA GLY A 9 -3.02 6.84 13.24
C GLY A 9 -4.09 7.94 13.23
N PRO A 10 -5.40 7.56 13.30
CA PRO A 10 -6.52 8.48 13.09
C PRO A 10 -6.62 9.62 14.13
N ALA A 11 -5.84 9.57 15.21
CA ALA A 11 -5.71 10.68 16.16
C ALA A 11 -4.92 11.88 15.58
N ILE A 12 -4.28 11.72 14.41
CA ILE A 12 -3.45 12.73 13.75
C ILE A 12 -3.95 12.87 12.30
N LEU A 13 -5.22 13.24 12.14
CA LEU A 13 -5.75 13.69 10.85
C LEU A 13 -5.59 15.21 10.74
N VAL A 14 -5.23 15.66 9.54
CA VAL A 14 -5.02 17.09 9.22
C VAL A 14 -6.01 17.58 8.18
N ASP A 15 -6.22 18.89 8.09
CA ASP A 15 -7.10 19.47 7.05
C ASP A 15 -6.52 19.31 5.63
N GLN A 16 -5.19 19.36 5.53
CA GLN A 16 -4.45 19.21 4.28
C GLN A 16 -3.23 18.35 4.53
N PRO A 17 -2.97 17.31 3.71
CA PRO A 17 -1.88 16.39 3.96
C PRO A 17 -0.56 17.13 3.85
N THR A 18 0.21 17.12 4.93
CA THR A 18 1.52 17.75 4.91
C THR A 18 2.56 16.76 4.38
N ARG A 19 3.73 17.27 3.99
CA ARG A 19 4.93 16.43 3.81
C ARG A 19 5.68 16.23 5.12
N SER A 20 5.01 16.44 6.25
CA SER A 20 5.65 16.38 7.56
C SER A 20 5.87 14.93 7.95
N LEU A 21 7.06 14.66 8.49
CA LEU A 21 7.42 13.36 9.01
C LEU A 21 7.59 13.48 10.52
N HIS A 22 6.79 12.72 11.27
CA HIS A 22 6.96 12.56 12.70
C HIS A 22 7.93 11.41 12.94
N THR A 23 9.12 11.73 13.46
CA THR A 23 10.16 10.73 13.71
C THR A 23 10.24 10.41 15.18
N LEU A 24 10.15 9.12 15.52
CA LEU A 24 10.33 8.59 16.87
C LEU A 24 11.46 7.57 16.84
N LYS A 25 12.15 7.38 17.97
CA LYS A 25 13.19 6.36 18.10
C LYS A 25 12.90 5.52 19.33
N ASP A 26 12.84 4.22 19.14
CA ASP A 26 12.64 3.26 20.21
C ASP A 26 13.45 2.00 19.93
N ASP A 27 14.13 1.49 20.95
CA ASP A 27 15.01 0.30 20.92
C ASP A 27 15.89 0.15 19.65
N GLY A 28 16.52 1.24 19.21
CA GLY A 28 17.41 1.24 18.03
C GLY A 28 16.70 1.21 16.67
N VAL A 29 15.37 1.24 16.65
CA VAL A 29 14.52 1.39 15.47
C VAL A 29 14.08 2.85 15.33
N GLU A 30 14.12 3.37 14.10
CA GLU A 30 13.56 4.68 13.78
C GLU A 30 12.15 4.48 13.19
N PHE A 31 11.15 5.14 13.77
CA PHE A 31 9.79 5.16 13.25
C PHE A 31 9.55 6.50 12.57
N VAL A 32 9.11 6.47 11.32
CA VAL A 32 8.85 7.66 10.50
C VAL A 32 7.40 7.61 10.07
N LEU A 33 6.59 8.52 10.64
CA LEU A 33 5.14 8.52 10.45
C LEU A 33 4.71 9.74 9.63
N THR A 34 3.82 9.54 8.66
CA THR A 34 3.18 10.62 7.90
C THR A 34 1.68 10.66 8.17
N ASP A 35 1.14 11.87 8.17
CA ASP A 35 -0.27 12.19 8.30
C ASP A 35 -1.09 11.84 7.04
N LEU A 36 -2.38 11.60 7.28
CA LEU A 36 -3.42 11.64 6.25
C LEU A 36 -4.31 12.84 6.49
N SER A 37 -4.85 13.42 5.42
CA SER A 37 -6.01 14.29 5.57
C SER A 37 -7.27 13.49 5.89
N GLN A 38 -8.33 14.17 6.35
CA GLN A 38 -9.64 13.52 6.53
C GLN A 38 -10.14 12.87 5.22
N GLU A 39 -10.01 13.59 4.11
CA GLU A 39 -10.41 13.07 2.78
C GLU A 39 -9.59 11.85 2.38
N GLU A 40 -8.26 11.87 2.60
CA GLU A 40 -7.42 10.71 2.33
C GLU A 40 -7.79 9.53 3.24
N HIS A 41 -8.03 9.76 4.54
CA HIS A 41 -8.50 8.71 5.43
C HIS A 41 -9.80 8.08 4.93
N ASP A 42 -10.77 8.88 4.50
CA ASP A 42 -12.06 8.36 4.06
C ASP A 42 -11.94 7.62 2.72
N GLN A 43 -11.23 8.17 1.75
CA GLN A 43 -11.13 7.61 0.40
C GLN A 43 -10.09 6.49 0.27
N TYR A 44 -8.88 6.67 0.81
CA TYR A 44 -7.82 5.65 0.75
C TYR A 44 -8.08 4.52 1.77
N TYR A 45 -8.34 4.85 3.04
CA TYR A 45 -8.39 3.84 4.10
C TYR A 45 -9.79 3.22 4.23
N LEU A 46 -10.83 4.02 4.46
CA LEU A 46 -12.18 3.48 4.69
C LEU A 46 -12.80 2.93 3.40
N HIS A 47 -12.69 3.67 2.29
CA HIS A 47 -13.35 3.28 1.05
C HIS A 47 -12.53 2.28 0.23
N TYR A 48 -11.43 2.70 -0.40
CA TYR A 48 -10.73 1.81 -1.33
C TYR A 48 -10.11 0.59 -0.63
N ALA A 49 -9.35 0.80 0.45
CA ALA A 49 -8.75 -0.33 1.14
C ALA A 49 -9.80 -1.22 1.83
N ASN A 50 -10.69 -0.65 2.65
CA ASN A 50 -11.56 -1.45 3.51
C ASN A 50 -12.96 -1.75 2.95
N SER A 51 -13.45 -1.01 1.95
CA SER A 51 -14.76 -1.25 1.33
C SER A 51 -14.67 -1.80 -0.11
N VAL A 52 -13.49 -1.78 -0.73
CA VAL A 52 -13.25 -2.37 -2.07
C VAL A 52 -12.30 -3.56 -1.99
N LEU A 53 -11.02 -3.31 -1.66
CA LEU A 53 -10.00 -4.36 -1.67
C LEU A 53 -10.30 -5.45 -0.65
N TRP A 54 -10.56 -5.07 0.60
CA TRP A 54 -10.76 -6.02 1.69
C TRP A 54 -11.92 -7.00 1.40
N PRO A 55 -13.14 -6.57 1.02
CA PRO A 55 -14.21 -7.49 0.66
C PRO A 55 -13.87 -8.41 -0.51
N VAL A 56 -13.27 -7.89 -1.58
CA VAL A 56 -12.92 -8.69 -2.77
C VAL A 56 -11.91 -9.79 -2.40
N PHE A 57 -10.86 -9.42 -1.65
CA PHE A 57 -9.82 -10.36 -1.23
C PHE A 57 -10.35 -11.38 -0.21
N HIS A 58 -11.43 -11.07 0.50
CA HIS A 58 -12.14 -11.98 1.40
C HIS A 58 -13.32 -12.72 0.76
N TYR A 59 -13.42 -12.74 -0.57
CA TYR A 59 -14.48 -13.47 -1.29
C TYR A 59 -15.90 -12.92 -1.02
N ARG A 60 -16.00 -11.66 -0.59
CA ARG A 60 -17.24 -10.98 -0.19
C ARG A 60 -17.64 -9.89 -1.18
N LEU A 61 -17.82 -10.26 -2.45
CA LEU A 61 -18.27 -9.31 -3.49
C LEU A 61 -19.63 -8.69 -3.17
N ASP A 62 -20.45 -9.37 -2.36
CA ASP A 62 -21.77 -8.91 -1.94
C ASP A 62 -21.76 -7.63 -1.11
N ILE A 63 -20.62 -7.30 -0.48
CA ILE A 63 -20.43 -6.08 0.34
C ILE A 63 -19.36 -5.16 -0.23
N ALA A 64 -18.83 -5.45 -1.43
CA ALA A 64 -17.85 -4.59 -2.08
C ALA A 64 -18.54 -3.35 -2.65
N SER A 65 -18.03 -2.15 -2.31
CA SER A 65 -18.58 -0.87 -2.76
C SER A 65 -17.71 -0.26 -3.86
N PHE A 66 -18.01 -0.56 -5.12
CA PHE A 66 -17.27 -0.02 -6.26
C PHE A 66 -17.76 1.40 -6.61
N ASP A 67 -17.20 2.42 -5.96
CA ASP A 67 -17.30 3.84 -6.37
C ASP A 67 -15.93 4.33 -6.89
N SER A 68 -15.92 5.01 -8.04
CA SER A 68 -14.74 5.16 -8.90
C SER A 68 -13.69 6.16 -8.42
N ASP A 69 -14.04 7.05 -7.50
CA ASP A 69 -13.16 8.18 -7.15
C ASP A 69 -12.09 7.80 -6.11
N ALA A 70 -12.41 6.83 -5.25
CA ALA A 70 -11.52 6.38 -4.18
C ALA A 70 -10.20 5.79 -4.68
N PHE A 71 -10.18 5.21 -5.89
CA PHE A 71 -8.95 4.66 -6.47
C PHE A 71 -7.91 5.75 -6.76
N GLN A 72 -8.34 6.94 -7.20
CA GLN A 72 -7.40 8.03 -7.49
C GLN A 72 -6.72 8.50 -6.21
N THR A 73 -7.46 8.59 -5.10
CA THR A 73 -6.88 8.86 -3.79
C THR A 73 -5.97 7.71 -3.34
N TYR A 74 -6.33 6.46 -3.65
CA TYR A 74 -5.48 5.32 -3.35
C TYR A 74 -4.11 5.38 -4.04
N VAL A 75 -4.11 5.77 -5.31
CA VAL A 75 -2.91 6.00 -6.13
C VAL A 75 -2.11 7.19 -5.60
N SER A 76 -2.75 8.32 -5.32
CA SER A 76 -2.08 9.54 -4.90
C SER A 76 -1.38 9.39 -3.54
N VAL A 77 -2.03 8.73 -2.58
CA VAL A 77 -1.47 8.44 -1.25
C VAL A 77 -0.26 7.50 -1.38
N ASN A 78 -0.38 6.41 -2.14
CA ASN A 78 0.76 5.50 -2.39
C ASN A 78 1.95 6.25 -3.02
N GLN A 79 1.71 7.10 -4.02
CA GLN A 79 2.78 7.87 -4.65
C GLN A 79 3.39 8.91 -3.71
N ARG A 80 2.57 9.62 -2.92
CA ARG A 80 3.03 10.61 -1.94
C ARG A 80 3.97 9.96 -0.92
N ILE A 81 3.58 8.82 -0.37
CA ILE A 81 4.38 8.06 0.60
C ILE A 81 5.66 7.53 -0.06
N ALA A 82 5.56 6.98 -1.27
CA ALA A 82 6.74 6.49 -1.99
C ALA A 82 7.80 7.56 -2.21
N ASN A 83 7.39 8.79 -2.54
CA ASN A 83 8.31 9.92 -2.67
C ASN A 83 9.04 10.22 -1.35
N MET A 84 8.30 10.25 -0.22
CA MET A 84 8.89 10.47 1.11
C MET A 84 9.85 9.37 1.54
N VAL A 85 9.52 8.12 1.21
CA VAL A 85 10.38 6.97 1.48
C VAL A 85 11.64 7.07 0.62
N ALA A 86 11.51 7.31 -0.69
CA ALA A 86 12.62 7.42 -1.63
C ALA A 86 13.63 8.50 -1.24
N ASP A 87 13.16 9.66 -0.74
CA ASP A 87 14.02 10.76 -0.25
C ASP A 87 14.94 10.34 0.92
N ARG A 88 14.66 9.21 1.58
CA ARG A 88 15.42 8.69 2.72
C ARG A 88 16.25 7.46 2.41
N LEU A 89 15.97 6.78 1.30
CA LEU A 89 16.67 5.56 0.91
C LEU A 89 18.10 5.88 0.46
N ARG A 90 19.00 4.94 0.73
CA ARG A 90 20.41 5.01 0.34
C ARG A 90 20.78 3.79 -0.47
N GLU A 91 21.87 3.89 -1.22
CA GLU A 91 22.45 2.75 -1.91
C GLU A 91 22.70 1.60 -0.91
N GLY A 92 22.25 0.40 -1.28
CA GLY A 92 22.34 -0.80 -0.44
C GLY A 92 21.16 -1.02 0.50
N ASP A 93 20.23 -0.08 0.65
CA ASP A 93 19.00 -0.32 1.40
C ASP A 93 18.08 -1.32 0.67
N SER A 94 17.12 -1.88 1.41
CA SER A 94 16.06 -2.72 0.87
C SER A 94 14.74 -2.33 1.51
N VAL A 95 13.67 -2.33 0.73
CA VAL A 95 12.33 -1.97 1.21
C VAL A 95 11.48 -3.22 1.35
N TRP A 96 10.81 -3.37 2.49
CA TRP A 96 9.81 -4.41 2.71
C TRP A 96 8.45 -3.77 2.98
N VAL A 97 7.53 -3.93 2.03
CA VAL A 97 6.18 -3.37 2.06
C VAL A 97 5.21 -4.43 2.59
N HIS A 98 4.28 -3.99 3.44
CA HIS A 98 3.30 -4.87 4.06
C HIS A 98 1.87 -4.46 3.71
N ASP A 99 1.12 -5.45 3.24
CA ASP A 99 -0.35 -5.49 3.15
C ASP A 99 -1.05 -4.67 2.06
N TYR A 100 -2.34 -4.95 1.89
CA TYR A 100 -3.20 -4.49 0.79
C TYR A 100 -3.39 -2.96 0.70
N HIS A 101 -3.04 -2.21 1.73
CA HIS A 101 -3.02 -0.74 1.69
C HIS A 101 -1.95 -0.20 0.71
N PHE A 102 -0.93 -1.02 0.42
CA PHE A 102 0.25 -0.59 -0.31
C PHE A 102 0.52 -1.43 -1.57
N LEU A 103 -0.50 -1.99 -2.23
CA LEU A 103 -0.33 -2.81 -3.43
C LEU A 103 0.39 -2.08 -4.58
N LEU A 104 0.30 -0.74 -4.61
CA LEU A 104 0.90 0.10 -5.65
C LEU A 104 2.31 0.59 -5.30
N MET A 105 2.76 0.40 -4.06
CA MET A 105 4.00 0.98 -3.55
C MET A 105 5.23 0.58 -4.36
N GLY A 106 5.25 -0.64 -4.91
CA GLY A 106 6.31 -1.12 -5.79
C GLY A 106 6.47 -0.23 -7.01
N ASP A 107 5.39 0.03 -7.76
CA ASP A 107 5.41 0.93 -8.92
C ASP A 107 5.69 2.37 -8.50
N SER A 108 5.09 2.83 -7.40
CA SER A 108 5.28 4.19 -6.89
C SER A 108 6.73 4.49 -6.51
N LEU A 109 7.44 3.55 -5.89
CA LEU A 109 8.87 3.67 -5.55
C LEU A 109 9.75 3.68 -6.80
N ARG A 110 9.43 2.86 -7.81
CA ARG A 110 10.14 2.89 -9.10
C ARG A 110 9.98 4.25 -9.78
N ARG A 111 8.77 4.83 -9.77
CA ARG A 111 8.52 6.19 -10.28
C ARG A 111 9.22 7.28 -9.48
N ALA A 112 9.41 7.06 -8.17
CA ALA A 112 10.18 7.95 -7.30
C ALA A 112 11.71 7.81 -7.46
N GLY A 113 12.19 6.93 -8.35
CA GLY A 113 13.60 6.78 -8.67
C GLY A 113 14.35 5.71 -7.87
N TRP A 114 13.66 4.92 -7.03
CA TRP A 114 14.29 3.81 -6.33
C TRP A 114 14.48 2.60 -7.25
N ASP A 115 15.72 2.16 -7.44
CA ASP A 115 16.09 0.99 -8.27
C ASP A 115 16.47 -0.25 -7.45
N GLY A 116 16.67 -0.11 -6.14
CA GLY A 116 17.03 -1.21 -5.24
C GLY A 116 15.92 -2.25 -4.99
N PRO A 117 16.19 -3.25 -4.12
CA PRO A 117 15.24 -4.32 -3.83
C PRO A 117 13.96 -3.81 -3.15
N ILE A 118 12.80 -4.32 -3.61
CA ILE A 118 11.50 -4.06 -2.98
C ILE A 118 10.77 -5.39 -2.79
N GLY A 119 10.61 -5.83 -1.55
CA GLY A 119 9.77 -6.97 -1.19
C GLY A 119 8.36 -6.53 -0.81
N PHE A 120 7.38 -7.38 -1.07
CA PHE A 120 5.99 -7.22 -0.62
C PHE A 120 5.52 -8.48 0.09
N PHE A 121 4.75 -8.32 1.17
CA PHE A 121 4.05 -9.42 1.82
C PHE A 121 2.58 -9.06 2.02
N LEU A 122 1.68 -9.88 1.48
CA LEU A 122 0.24 -9.73 1.66
C LEU A 122 -0.21 -10.56 2.87
N HIS A 123 -0.81 -9.91 3.87
CA HIS A 123 -1.23 -10.59 5.10
C HIS A 123 -2.62 -11.23 4.98
N ILE A 124 -3.41 -10.77 4.02
CA ILE A 124 -4.75 -11.24 3.72
C ILE A 124 -4.73 -12.28 2.58
N PRO A 125 -5.82 -13.03 2.35
CA PRO A 125 -5.88 -13.95 1.22
C PRO A 125 -5.72 -13.22 -0.11
N PHE A 126 -5.08 -13.84 -1.10
CA PHE A 126 -5.13 -13.35 -2.48
C PHE A 126 -6.30 -14.03 -3.20
N PRO A 127 -7.26 -13.28 -3.76
CA PRO A 127 -8.48 -13.85 -4.33
C PRO A 127 -8.18 -14.61 -5.63
N PRO A 128 -9.01 -15.60 -6.01
CA PRO A 128 -8.93 -16.26 -7.30
C PRO A 128 -9.00 -15.26 -8.45
N PRO A 129 -8.40 -15.56 -9.61
CA PRO A 129 -8.32 -14.64 -10.73
C PRO A 129 -9.67 -14.03 -11.17
N GLU A 130 -10.75 -14.80 -11.12
CA GLU A 130 -12.11 -14.34 -11.43
C GLU A 130 -12.64 -13.30 -10.45
N MET A 131 -12.36 -13.46 -9.17
CA MET A 131 -12.75 -12.51 -8.13
C MET A 131 -11.86 -11.26 -8.19
N PHE A 132 -10.55 -11.43 -8.42
CA PHE A 132 -9.64 -10.31 -8.61
C PHE A 132 -10.06 -9.42 -9.80
N ARG A 133 -10.49 -10.03 -10.92
CA ARG A 133 -11.00 -9.32 -12.11
C ARG A 133 -12.29 -8.55 -11.87
N ALA A 134 -12.99 -8.76 -10.76
CA ALA A 134 -14.14 -7.94 -10.39
C ALA A 134 -13.76 -6.52 -9.97
N LEU A 135 -12.50 -6.29 -9.57
CA LEU A 135 -11.98 -4.94 -9.33
C LEU A 135 -11.92 -4.18 -10.66
N PRO A 136 -12.51 -2.97 -10.77
CA PRO A 136 -12.37 -2.14 -11.96
C PRO A 136 -10.91 -1.90 -12.36
N ASP A 137 -10.03 -1.73 -11.37
CA ASP A 137 -8.61 -1.38 -11.55
C ASP A 137 -7.66 -2.59 -11.52
N HIS A 138 -8.17 -3.82 -11.61
CA HIS A 138 -7.38 -5.05 -11.45
C HIS A 138 -6.10 -5.08 -12.30
N LEU A 139 -6.17 -4.63 -13.56
CA LEU A 139 -5.00 -4.59 -14.44
C LEU A 139 -3.94 -3.59 -13.97
N TRP A 140 -4.35 -2.46 -13.39
CA TRP A 140 -3.42 -1.48 -12.83
C TRP A 140 -2.73 -2.06 -11.61
N ILE A 141 -3.51 -2.64 -10.69
CA ILE A 141 -2.99 -3.27 -9.48
C ILE A 141 -2.02 -4.40 -9.84
N ALA A 142 -2.41 -5.33 -10.72
CA ALA A 142 -1.55 -6.43 -11.13
C ALA A 142 -0.22 -5.95 -11.73
N ARG A 143 -0.26 -4.95 -12.63
CA ARG A 143 0.96 -4.37 -13.21
C ARG A 143 1.85 -3.72 -12.15
N ALA A 144 1.25 -3.05 -11.16
CA ALA A 144 2.00 -2.43 -10.08
C ALA A 144 2.63 -3.46 -9.14
N MET A 145 1.92 -4.54 -8.82
CA MET A 145 2.45 -5.65 -8.04
C MET A 145 3.64 -6.33 -8.73
N CYS A 146 3.64 -6.43 -10.07
CA CYS A 146 4.80 -6.93 -10.82
C CYS A 146 6.07 -6.05 -10.72
N LYS A 147 6.04 -4.92 -10.00
CA LYS A 147 7.22 -4.07 -9.73
C LYS A 147 7.96 -4.43 -8.45
N TYR A 148 7.40 -5.30 -7.61
CA TYR A 148 8.12 -5.90 -6.49
C TYR A 148 9.14 -6.93 -7.00
N SER A 149 10.30 -6.96 -6.35
CA SER A 149 11.35 -7.95 -6.58
C SER A 149 10.96 -9.33 -6.04
N VAL A 150 10.22 -9.35 -4.93
CA VAL A 150 9.68 -10.57 -4.31
C VAL A 150 8.29 -10.28 -3.75
N ILE A 151 7.37 -11.22 -3.94
CA ILE A 151 6.02 -11.16 -3.37
C ILE A 151 5.81 -12.41 -2.53
N GLY A 152 5.50 -12.21 -1.25
CA GLY A 152 5.13 -13.26 -0.31
C GLY A 152 3.63 -13.25 -0.01
N PHE A 153 3.10 -14.44 0.24
CA PHE A 153 1.71 -14.70 0.61
C PHE A 153 1.65 -15.62 1.83
N GLN A 154 0.50 -15.70 2.48
CA GLN A 154 0.28 -16.57 3.64
C GLN A 154 0.27 -18.06 3.28
N SER A 155 -0.25 -18.42 2.11
CA SER A 155 -0.39 -19.82 1.70
C SER A 155 -0.02 -20.08 0.24
N GLU A 156 0.18 -21.36 -0.08
CA GLU A 156 0.41 -21.80 -1.45
C GLU A 156 -0.80 -21.56 -2.36
N GLN A 157 -2.01 -21.59 -1.81
CA GLN A 157 -3.23 -21.28 -2.57
C GLN A 157 -3.25 -19.82 -3.00
N ASP A 158 -2.89 -18.89 -2.12
CA ASP A 158 -2.78 -17.47 -2.45
C ASP A 158 -1.74 -17.23 -3.54
N ARG A 159 -0.58 -17.90 -3.41
CA ARG A 159 0.48 -17.88 -4.43
C ARG A 159 -0.03 -18.40 -5.78
N SER A 160 -0.78 -19.51 -5.78
CA SER A 160 -1.36 -20.10 -7.00
C SER A 160 -2.44 -19.22 -7.61
N ASN A 161 -3.18 -18.45 -6.82
CA ASN A 161 -4.18 -17.51 -7.34
C ASN A 161 -3.54 -16.31 -8.04
N PHE A 162 -2.32 -15.93 -7.65
CA PHE A 162 -1.57 -14.80 -8.22
C PHE A 162 -0.87 -15.14 -9.56
N THR A 163 -0.39 -16.38 -9.74
CA THR A 163 0.40 -16.82 -10.90
C THR A 163 -0.43 -17.48 -11.99
#